data_AF-A0A2T4ULA1-F1
#
_entry.id   AF-A0A2T4ULA1-F1
#
_cell.length_a   1.000
_cell.length_b   1.000
_cell.length_c   1.000
_cell.angle_alpha   90.00
_cell.angle_beta   90.00
_cell.angle_gamma   90.00
#
_symmetry.space_group_name_H-M   'P 1'
#
loop_
_entity.id
_entity.type
_entity.pdbx_description
1 polymer ?
#
loop_
_entity_poly.entity_id
_entity_poly.type
_entity_poly.pdbx_seq_one_letter_code
_entity_poly.pdbx_strand_id
1 'polypeptide(L)'
;MSSFRLTEEQLILVNSTIQKSDNVLVHNCLTRTAQESKLFPILPYLDMVMIDSYYRWPDLLRKVAAVMSPEDLGHRVREVSTNFSRIHSWSSLAYYLNGRAMLIRNGLLRPEDNLEDLWFMVDFHQRVTRTYNRASGNHWMLDAGDIAQIHEERQLQVFEADAFEADAALKTASQRFAAAATQYNFLIHCESRSGLASSGPYQLGGQRLMHVRDFLNMTECGLSWMDGVGTDLPFANLSMVLITDGVGIEITDWGTAYTTPEAYQDKVIGVGLYTSDVLTDRYVPVGMGSRKELVDTFDELTLAVNRATRELYSKFASMDNQQMVEAGIATYLRAPVDLTMIAGVYDHTEWDYVDDRTRRLWEIYNEEYSYDAYVDKFATLSGLRGGQSEYYLHPITYGVWRRGGRVGDLPAPGRSGEFVPGDVLRDHDYSLRVNPGGLSDSTGSWSLPPKTGALTVSSGRLTEDELNAAARAFSSPLHTAPWRHLDEASVKWRHDDPEVDAMYRYAQERSRLLAGRGSSLVRADLDEIRREAGERPWSEVSAAGPVTPMGVVS
;
A
#
# COMPACT_ATOMS: atom_id res chain seq x y z
N MET A 1 10.38 18.52 -29.55
CA MET A 1 9.98 19.05 -28.22
C MET A 1 8.46 19.02 -28.14
N SER A 2 7.90 18.58 -27.01
CA SER A 2 6.45 18.48 -26.81
C SER A 2 5.79 19.84 -26.98
N SER A 3 4.62 19.90 -27.63
CA SER A 3 3.79 21.10 -27.73
C SER A 3 2.81 21.20 -26.55
N PHE A 4 3.09 20.52 -25.44
CA PHE A 4 2.20 20.43 -24.30
C PHE A 4 1.85 21.81 -23.74
N ARG A 5 0.55 21.99 -23.46
CA ARG A 5 -0.05 23.18 -22.88
C ARG A 5 -1.10 22.72 -21.88
N LEU A 6 -0.97 23.21 -20.65
CA LEU A 6 -1.94 22.92 -19.59
C LEU A 6 -3.20 23.76 -19.84
N THR A 7 -4.37 23.14 -19.78
CA THR A 7 -5.65 23.86 -19.79
C THR A 7 -5.97 24.39 -18.40
N GLU A 8 -6.91 25.34 -18.30
CA GLU A 8 -7.38 25.86 -17.01
C GLU A 8 -7.96 24.75 -16.12
N GLU A 9 -8.75 23.84 -16.70
CA GLU A 9 -9.33 22.69 -15.97
C GLU A 9 -8.22 21.78 -15.40
N GLN A 10 -7.21 21.47 -16.21
CA GLN A 10 -6.09 20.65 -15.78
C GLN A 10 -5.27 21.33 -14.67
N LEU A 11 -5.08 22.66 -14.75
CA LEU A 11 -4.41 23.42 -13.70
C LEU A 11 -5.19 23.37 -12.37
N ILE A 12 -6.51 23.56 -12.42
CA ILE A 12 -7.38 23.45 -11.25
C ILE A 12 -7.30 22.04 -10.65
N LEU A 13 -7.31 21.00 -11.50
CA LEU A 13 -7.17 19.61 -11.07
C LEU A 13 -5.81 19.34 -10.41
N VAL A 14 -4.72 19.84 -10.99
CA VAL A 14 -3.36 19.70 -10.44
C VAL A 14 -3.28 20.34 -9.06
N ASN A 15 -3.66 21.61 -8.93
CA ASN A 15 -3.55 22.34 -7.66
C ASN A 15 -4.47 21.77 -6.56
N SER A 16 -5.69 21.34 -6.92
CA SER A 16 -6.59 20.67 -5.96
C SER A 16 -6.04 19.31 -5.51
N THR A 17 -5.40 18.55 -6.41
CA THR A 17 -4.74 17.28 -6.07
C THR A 17 -3.53 17.50 -5.17
N ILE A 18 -2.70 18.51 -5.45
CA ILE A 18 -1.54 18.87 -4.61
C ILE A 18 -2.03 19.18 -3.19
N GLN A 19 -3.05 20.04 -3.04
CA GLN A 19 -3.60 20.38 -1.72
C GLN A 19 -4.14 19.14 -1.00
N LYS A 20 -4.78 18.22 -1.73
CA LYS A 20 -5.39 17.07 -1.11
C LYS A 20 -4.35 16.03 -0.68
N SER A 21 -3.32 15.80 -1.48
CA SER A 21 -2.16 14.99 -1.11
C SER A 21 -1.45 15.55 0.13
N ASP A 22 -1.30 16.87 0.20
CA ASP A 22 -0.74 17.59 1.34
C ASP A 22 -1.56 17.37 2.63
N ASN A 23 -2.90 17.45 2.53
CA ASN A 23 -3.78 17.18 3.66
C ASN A 23 -3.61 15.76 4.22
N VAL A 24 -3.45 14.77 3.34
CA VAL A 24 -3.24 13.36 3.73
C VAL A 24 -1.92 13.20 4.46
N LEU A 25 -0.85 13.79 3.92
CA LEU A 25 0.47 13.74 4.53
C LEU A 25 0.49 14.37 5.92
N VAL A 26 -0.03 15.60 6.07
CA VAL A 26 -0.07 16.30 7.36
C VAL A 26 -0.97 15.56 8.37
N HIS A 27 -2.10 14.98 7.94
CA HIS A 27 -2.93 14.14 8.81
C HIS A 27 -2.14 12.96 9.37
N ASN A 28 -1.43 12.23 8.52
CA ASN A 28 -0.65 11.08 8.96
C ASN A 28 0.52 11.49 9.87
N CYS A 29 1.23 12.58 9.56
CA CYS A 29 2.32 13.09 10.40
C CYS A 29 1.85 13.59 11.78
N LEU A 30 0.67 14.22 11.89
CA LEU A 30 0.18 14.76 13.17
C LEU A 30 -0.50 13.72 14.06
N THR A 31 -1.13 12.72 13.45
CA THR A 31 -1.91 11.73 14.20
C THR A 31 -1.08 10.52 14.60
N ARG A 32 0.17 10.40 14.12
CA ARG A 32 1.02 9.21 14.25
C ARG A 32 2.47 9.60 14.63
N THR A 33 3.18 8.67 15.26
CA THR A 33 4.54 8.90 15.79
C THR A 33 5.59 8.91 14.67
N ALA A 34 6.48 9.91 14.67
CA ALA A 34 7.67 9.94 13.83
C ALA A 34 8.58 8.74 14.11
N GLN A 35 9.20 8.18 13.06
CA GLN A 35 10.10 7.03 13.19
C GLN A 35 11.55 7.49 13.21
N GLU A 36 12.26 7.06 14.26
CA GLU A 36 13.72 7.00 14.26
C GLU A 36 14.13 5.53 14.19
N SER A 37 15.22 5.29 13.48
CA SER A 37 15.88 3.99 13.41
C SER A 37 17.25 4.11 14.04
N LYS A 38 17.73 3.01 14.60
CA LYS A 38 19.11 2.92 15.11
C LYS A 38 20.02 2.14 14.17
N LEU A 39 19.47 1.47 13.14
CA LEU A 39 20.25 0.67 12.19
C LEU A 39 20.44 1.40 10.85
N PHE A 40 19.39 2.05 10.34
CA PHE A 40 19.39 2.81 9.10
C PHE A 40 19.23 4.32 9.30
N PRO A 41 19.90 5.16 8.49
CA PRO A 41 19.71 6.60 8.48
C PRO A 41 18.41 6.99 7.75
N ILE A 42 17.26 6.85 8.43
CA ILE A 42 15.92 7.03 7.83
C ILE A 42 15.76 8.38 7.16
N LEU A 43 16.09 9.45 7.87
CA LEU A 43 15.76 10.80 7.41
C LEU A 43 16.55 11.17 6.14
N PRO A 44 17.88 10.94 6.07
CA PRO A 44 18.62 11.08 4.82
C PRO A 44 18.01 10.33 3.64
N TYR A 45 17.74 9.03 3.80
CA TYR A 45 17.25 8.25 2.67
C TYR A 45 15.82 8.64 2.28
N LEU A 46 14.98 9.06 3.25
CA LEU A 46 13.58 9.41 3.02
C LEU A 46 13.46 10.72 2.23
N ASP A 47 14.31 11.68 2.55
CA ASP A 47 14.41 12.94 1.81
C ASP A 47 14.97 12.72 0.40
N MET A 48 16.05 11.95 0.30
CA MET A 48 16.68 11.68 -1.00
C MET A 48 15.80 10.84 -1.92
N VAL A 49 15.04 9.87 -1.41
CA VAL A 49 14.13 9.09 -2.26
C VAL A 49 13.00 9.95 -2.84
N MET A 50 12.49 10.93 -2.11
CA MET A 50 11.49 11.85 -2.64
C MET A 50 12.07 12.62 -3.83
N ILE A 51 13.29 13.12 -3.70
CA ILE A 51 14.00 13.82 -4.78
C ILE A 51 14.28 12.89 -5.98
N ASP A 52 14.74 11.67 -5.72
CA ASP A 52 15.01 10.68 -6.78
C ASP A 52 13.72 10.28 -7.53
N SER A 53 12.62 10.15 -6.79
CA SER A 53 11.28 9.89 -7.34
C SER A 53 10.83 11.00 -8.29
N TYR A 54 11.13 12.27 -7.98
CA TYR A 54 10.85 13.41 -8.86
C TYR A 54 11.57 13.28 -10.21
N TYR A 55 12.84 12.88 -10.18
CA TYR A 55 13.68 12.78 -11.37
C TYR A 55 13.34 11.57 -12.26
N ARG A 56 12.81 10.48 -11.69
CA ARG A 56 12.75 9.18 -12.39
C ARG A 56 11.35 8.66 -12.67
N TRP A 57 10.41 8.79 -11.73
CA TRP A 57 9.09 8.16 -11.87
C TRP A 57 8.29 8.59 -13.09
N PRO A 58 8.29 9.86 -13.55
CA PRO A 58 7.52 10.24 -14.74
C PRO A 58 7.81 9.35 -15.95
N ASP A 59 9.07 8.99 -16.19
CA ASP A 59 9.42 8.20 -17.37
C ASP A 59 9.28 6.70 -17.15
N LEU A 60 9.56 6.21 -15.94
CA LEU A 60 9.28 4.82 -15.56
C LEU A 60 7.79 4.51 -15.72
N LEU A 61 6.90 5.41 -15.29
CA LEU A 61 5.46 5.23 -15.39
C LEU A 61 4.94 5.50 -16.82
N ARG A 62 5.57 6.35 -17.61
CA ARG A 62 5.24 6.46 -19.06
C ARG A 62 5.55 5.18 -19.82
N LYS A 63 6.65 4.49 -19.48
CA LYS A 63 6.97 3.16 -20.03
C LYS A 63 5.84 2.16 -19.75
N VAL A 64 5.26 2.19 -18.55
CA VAL A 64 4.07 1.40 -18.20
C VAL A 64 2.85 1.83 -19.01
N ALA A 65 2.53 3.13 -19.00
CA ALA A 65 1.35 3.69 -19.66
C ALA A 65 1.35 3.48 -21.18
N ALA A 66 2.52 3.27 -21.79
CA ALA A 66 2.67 2.97 -23.21
C ALA A 66 2.15 1.58 -23.60
N VAL A 67 2.02 0.64 -22.65
CA VAL A 67 1.58 -0.74 -22.91
C VAL A 67 0.31 -1.14 -22.16
N MET A 68 -0.02 -0.46 -21.05
CA MET A 68 -1.20 -0.74 -20.25
C MET A 68 -1.80 0.57 -19.70
N SER A 69 -3.11 0.73 -19.83
CA SER A 69 -3.76 1.95 -19.35
C SER A 69 -3.75 2.03 -17.81
N PRO A 70 -3.71 3.23 -17.22
CA PRO A 70 -3.91 3.43 -15.78
C PRO A 70 -5.16 2.72 -15.22
N GLU A 71 -6.25 2.71 -15.98
CA GLU A 71 -7.48 2.04 -15.60
C GLU A 71 -7.31 0.51 -15.50
N ASP A 72 -6.64 -0.10 -16.49
CA ASP A 72 -6.36 -1.55 -16.51
C ASP A 72 -5.45 -1.96 -15.34
N LEU A 73 -4.44 -1.15 -15.02
CA LEU A 73 -3.59 -1.35 -13.85
C LEU A 73 -4.42 -1.37 -12.56
N GLY A 74 -5.27 -0.34 -12.37
CA GLY A 74 -6.12 -0.26 -11.18
C GLY A 74 -7.15 -1.38 -11.10
N HIS A 75 -7.63 -1.91 -12.23
CA HIS A 75 -8.45 -3.13 -12.22
C HIS A 75 -7.67 -4.37 -11.77
N ARG A 76 -6.37 -4.52 -12.14
CA ARG A 76 -5.56 -5.65 -11.68
C ARG A 76 -5.27 -5.62 -10.18
N VAL A 77 -4.80 -4.47 -9.66
CA VAL A 77 -4.41 -4.35 -8.24
C VAL A 77 -5.61 -4.39 -7.28
N ARG A 78 -6.83 -4.22 -7.77
CA ARG A 78 -8.06 -4.35 -6.95
C ARG A 78 -8.35 -5.79 -6.55
N GLU A 79 -7.98 -6.76 -7.38
CA GLU A 79 -8.38 -8.17 -7.21
C GLU A 79 -7.48 -8.92 -6.22
N VAL A 80 -6.27 -8.41 -5.97
CA VAL A 80 -5.20 -9.12 -5.25
C VAL A 80 -4.38 -8.16 -4.39
N SER A 81 -3.77 -8.67 -3.33
CA SER A 81 -2.73 -7.95 -2.60
C SER A 81 -1.39 -8.12 -3.30
N THR A 82 -0.74 -7.00 -3.60
CA THR A 82 0.63 -6.95 -4.11
C THR A 82 1.40 -5.87 -3.36
N ASN A 83 2.69 -5.69 -3.69
CA ASN A 83 3.45 -4.58 -3.13
C ASN A 83 2.86 -3.22 -3.51
N PHE A 84 2.08 -3.06 -4.60
CA PHE A 84 1.29 -1.84 -4.85
C PHE A 84 0.06 -1.72 -3.92
N SER A 85 0.31 -1.79 -2.62
CA SER A 85 -0.68 -1.62 -1.55
C SER A 85 -1.09 -0.15 -1.38
N ARG A 86 -1.93 0.15 -0.39
CA ARG A 86 -2.40 1.52 -0.14
C ARG A 86 -1.27 2.50 0.16
N ILE A 87 -0.30 2.10 0.98
CA ILE A 87 0.87 2.93 1.28
C ILE A 87 1.67 3.23 0.01
N HIS A 88 1.83 2.25 -0.87
CA HIS A 88 2.59 2.41 -2.11
C HIS A 88 1.82 3.18 -3.19
N SER A 89 0.50 3.01 -3.26
CA SER A 89 -0.36 3.84 -4.10
C SER A 89 -0.26 5.31 -3.67
N TRP A 90 -0.39 5.60 -2.37
CA TRP A 90 -0.23 6.95 -1.84
C TRP A 90 1.18 7.50 -2.11
N SER A 91 2.22 6.74 -1.78
CA SER A 91 3.60 7.22 -1.90
C SER A 91 4.03 7.46 -3.35
N SER A 92 3.47 6.72 -4.32
CA SER A 92 3.75 6.89 -5.76
C SER A 92 3.42 8.29 -6.30
N LEU A 93 2.47 9.01 -5.68
CA LEU A 93 2.26 10.43 -5.97
C LEU A 93 2.89 11.33 -4.90
N ALA A 94 2.74 10.96 -3.62
CA ALA A 94 3.19 11.81 -2.52
C ALA A 94 4.70 12.06 -2.56
N TYR A 95 5.53 11.05 -2.86
CA TYR A 95 6.99 11.24 -2.89
C TYR A 95 7.44 12.07 -4.08
N TYR A 96 6.83 11.89 -5.26
CA TYR A 96 7.07 12.76 -6.42
C TYR A 96 6.77 14.24 -6.09
N LEU A 97 5.60 14.50 -5.49
CA LEU A 97 5.20 15.86 -5.11
C LEU A 97 6.11 16.43 -4.02
N ASN A 98 6.54 15.60 -3.07
CA ASN A 98 7.43 16.01 -2.01
C ASN A 98 8.86 16.29 -2.47
N GLY A 99 9.38 15.50 -3.40
CA GLY A 99 10.67 15.73 -4.05
C GLY A 99 10.67 17.03 -4.83
N ARG A 100 9.61 17.26 -5.61
CA ARG A 100 9.37 18.55 -6.27
C ARG A 100 9.38 19.70 -5.25
N ALA A 101 8.63 19.58 -4.16
CA ALA A 101 8.57 20.62 -3.14
C ALA A 101 9.94 20.88 -2.48
N MET A 102 10.72 19.84 -2.20
CA MET A 102 12.06 20.00 -1.62
C MET A 102 13.02 20.70 -2.57
N LEU A 103 12.98 20.36 -3.86
CA LEU A 103 13.79 21.02 -4.87
C LEU A 103 13.40 22.50 -5.08
N ILE A 104 12.11 22.84 -5.01
CA ILE A 104 11.63 24.24 -4.99
C ILE A 104 12.20 24.97 -3.77
N ARG A 105 12.10 24.37 -2.58
CA ARG A 105 12.61 24.95 -1.33
C ARG A 105 14.12 25.14 -1.30
N ASN A 106 14.85 24.27 -2.00
CA ASN A 106 16.29 24.40 -2.21
C ASN A 106 16.65 25.44 -3.28
N GLY A 107 15.67 26.08 -3.93
CA GLY A 107 15.88 27.08 -4.97
C GLY A 107 16.33 26.50 -6.32
N LEU A 108 16.14 25.20 -6.53
CA LEU A 108 16.56 24.50 -7.75
C LEU A 108 15.45 24.44 -8.81
N LEU A 109 14.20 24.64 -8.40
CA LEU A 109 13.02 24.64 -9.28
C LEU A 109 12.10 25.80 -8.94
N ARG A 110 11.32 26.22 -9.94
CA ARG A 110 10.12 27.03 -9.78
C ARG A 110 8.88 26.14 -9.80
N PRO A 111 7.74 26.60 -9.26
CA PRO A 111 6.50 25.83 -9.29
C PRO A 111 6.01 25.47 -10.71
N GLU A 112 6.32 26.28 -11.72
CA GLU A 112 5.94 26.03 -13.11
C GLU A 112 6.91 25.13 -13.90
N ASP A 113 8.01 24.67 -13.31
CA ASP A 113 8.95 23.81 -14.02
C ASP A 113 8.43 22.36 -14.15
N ASN A 114 8.73 21.74 -15.30
CA ASN A 114 8.40 20.35 -15.66
C ASN A 114 6.91 20.00 -15.63
N LEU A 115 6.05 20.93 -16.08
CA LEU A 115 4.59 20.78 -15.98
C LEU A 115 3.98 19.60 -16.72
N GLU A 116 4.61 19.11 -17.79
CA GLU A 116 4.14 17.90 -18.49
C GLU A 116 4.32 16.65 -17.63
N ASP A 117 5.39 16.59 -16.83
CA ASP A 117 5.61 15.51 -15.86
C ASP A 117 4.65 15.61 -14.68
N LEU A 118 4.45 16.82 -14.14
CA LEU A 118 3.52 17.02 -13.02
C LEU A 118 2.09 16.65 -13.42
N TRP A 119 1.63 17.10 -14.59
CA TRP A 119 0.32 16.71 -15.13
C TRP A 119 0.23 15.20 -15.31
N PHE A 120 1.23 14.58 -15.93
CA PHE A 120 1.25 13.14 -16.16
C PHE A 120 1.15 12.36 -14.83
N MET A 121 1.95 12.72 -13.82
CA MET A 121 1.93 12.04 -12.52
C MET A 121 0.57 12.17 -11.82
N VAL A 122 -0.05 13.35 -11.88
CA VAL A 122 -1.39 13.60 -11.32
C VAL A 122 -2.45 12.79 -12.08
N ASP A 123 -2.50 12.87 -13.41
CA ASP A 123 -3.49 12.16 -14.24
C ASP A 123 -3.36 10.64 -14.07
N PHE A 124 -2.15 10.12 -14.21
CA PHE A 124 -1.85 8.70 -14.07
C PHE A 124 -2.32 8.17 -12.71
N HIS A 125 -1.89 8.81 -11.62
CA HIS A 125 -2.26 8.39 -10.27
C HIS A 125 -3.78 8.46 -10.04
N GLN A 126 -4.45 9.54 -10.48
CA GLN A 126 -5.90 9.65 -10.31
C GLN A 126 -6.66 8.54 -11.05
N ARG A 127 -6.22 8.17 -12.25
CA ARG A 127 -6.88 7.14 -13.05
C ARG A 127 -6.67 5.74 -12.46
N VAL A 128 -5.44 5.42 -12.02
CA VAL A 128 -5.17 4.15 -11.30
C VAL A 128 -5.98 4.07 -10.01
N THR A 129 -5.97 5.13 -9.19
CA THR A 129 -6.62 5.09 -7.87
C THR A 129 -8.14 5.06 -7.96
N ARG A 130 -8.77 5.70 -8.95
CA ARG A 130 -10.23 5.62 -9.14
C ARG A 130 -10.70 4.22 -9.48
N THR A 131 -9.96 3.49 -10.32
CA THR A 131 -10.32 2.09 -10.64
C THR A 131 -9.96 1.14 -9.50
N TYR A 132 -8.84 1.37 -8.81
CA TYR A 132 -8.47 0.59 -7.62
C TYR A 132 -9.45 0.79 -6.45
N ASN A 133 -10.00 1.99 -6.28
CA ASN A 133 -10.98 2.32 -5.23
C ASN A 133 -12.43 2.32 -5.71
N ARG A 134 -12.75 1.65 -6.82
CA ARG A 134 -14.07 1.74 -7.46
C ARG A 134 -15.24 1.51 -6.47
N ALA A 135 -15.09 0.58 -5.53
CA ALA A 135 -16.13 0.24 -4.56
C ALA A 135 -16.41 1.35 -3.53
N SER A 136 -15.41 2.12 -3.13
CA SER A 136 -15.54 3.15 -2.09
C SER A 136 -15.67 4.57 -2.66
N GLY A 137 -15.23 4.79 -3.90
CA GLY A 137 -15.26 6.10 -4.56
C GLY A 137 -14.27 7.13 -4.02
N ASN A 138 -13.41 6.72 -3.07
CA ASN A 138 -12.43 7.59 -2.42
C ASN A 138 -11.08 7.54 -3.12
N HIS A 139 -10.36 8.66 -3.17
CA HIS A 139 -8.97 8.69 -3.66
C HIS A 139 -7.98 8.33 -2.56
N TRP A 140 -8.26 8.78 -1.34
CA TRP A 140 -7.44 8.55 -0.14
C TRP A 140 -8.29 7.99 1.00
N MET A 141 -7.68 7.28 1.93
CA MET A 141 -8.38 6.70 3.09
C MET A 141 -8.84 7.79 4.05
N LEU A 142 -8.13 8.93 4.10
CA LEU A 142 -8.57 10.12 4.82
C LEU A 142 -9.97 10.61 4.36
N ASP A 143 -10.34 10.43 3.08
CA ASP A 143 -11.69 10.77 2.59
C ASP A 143 -12.77 9.87 3.20
N ALA A 144 -12.39 8.65 3.54
CA ALA A 144 -13.24 7.65 4.17
C ALA A 144 -13.20 7.70 5.72
N GLY A 145 -12.47 8.67 6.31
CA GLY A 145 -12.28 8.73 7.76
C GLY A 145 -11.37 7.63 8.30
N ASP A 146 -10.26 7.34 7.61
CA ASP A 146 -9.30 6.28 7.95
C ASP A 146 -9.95 4.88 7.91
N ILE A 147 -10.73 4.63 6.85
CA ILE A 147 -11.34 3.33 6.55
C ILE A 147 -10.83 2.87 5.18
N ALA A 148 -10.18 1.71 5.15
CA ALA A 148 -9.54 1.15 3.96
C ALA A 148 -10.26 -0.09 3.42
N GLN A 149 -11.52 0.07 3.03
CA GLN A 149 -12.32 -1.01 2.43
C GLN A 149 -11.96 -1.15 0.94
N ILE A 150 -11.13 -2.15 0.61
CA ILE A 150 -10.57 -2.31 -0.74
C ILE A 150 -11.05 -3.56 -1.45
N HIS A 151 -11.54 -4.55 -0.70
CA HIS A 151 -12.01 -5.80 -1.27
C HIS A 151 -13.49 -5.70 -1.62
N GLU A 152 -13.83 -6.29 -2.76
CA GLU A 152 -15.20 -6.39 -3.26
C GLU A 152 -15.96 -7.49 -2.51
N GLU A 153 -17.30 -7.44 -2.51
CA GLU A 153 -18.15 -8.28 -1.65
C GLU A 153 -17.90 -9.78 -1.89
N ARG A 154 -17.77 -10.20 -3.16
CA ARG A 154 -17.47 -11.60 -3.51
C ARG A 154 -16.22 -12.17 -2.80
N GLN A 155 -15.21 -11.34 -2.57
CA GLN A 155 -13.98 -11.74 -1.89
C GLN A 155 -14.16 -11.74 -0.37
N LEU A 156 -14.90 -10.76 0.15
CA LEU A 156 -15.24 -10.67 1.57
C LEU A 156 -16.09 -11.85 2.03
N GLN A 157 -17.05 -12.30 1.22
CA GLN A 157 -17.85 -13.50 1.50
C GLN A 157 -16.96 -14.74 1.64
N VAL A 158 -15.98 -14.93 0.76
CA VAL A 158 -15.02 -16.04 0.84
C VAL A 158 -14.19 -15.96 2.12
N PHE A 159 -13.62 -14.79 2.43
CA PHE A 159 -12.84 -14.59 3.65
C PHE A 159 -13.64 -14.86 4.93
N GLU A 160 -14.87 -14.37 5.00
CA GLU A 160 -15.75 -14.57 6.15
C GLU A 160 -16.18 -16.03 6.31
N ALA A 161 -16.58 -16.69 5.22
CA ALA A 161 -17.06 -18.06 5.25
C ALA A 161 -15.92 -19.02 5.60
N ASP A 162 -14.76 -18.86 4.97
CA ASP A 162 -13.67 -19.84 5.08
C ASP A 162 -12.85 -19.71 6.34
N ALA A 163 -12.79 -18.52 6.96
CA ALA A 163 -12.03 -18.30 8.19
C ALA A 163 -12.42 -19.30 9.28
N PHE A 164 -11.41 -19.88 9.92
CA PHE A 164 -11.62 -20.81 11.03
C PHE A 164 -11.83 -20.03 12.32
N GLU A 165 -12.77 -20.51 13.13
CA GLU A 165 -12.89 -20.06 14.52
C GLU A 165 -11.55 -20.27 15.26
N ALA A 166 -11.08 -19.23 15.93
CA ALA A 166 -9.78 -19.19 16.58
C ALA A 166 -9.85 -19.77 18.00
N ASP A 167 -9.48 -21.05 18.13
CA ASP A 167 -9.19 -21.65 19.42
C ASP A 167 -7.82 -21.20 19.97
N ALA A 168 -7.45 -21.64 21.18
CA ALA A 168 -6.21 -21.22 21.83
C ALA A 168 -4.95 -21.55 21.00
N ALA A 169 -4.94 -22.67 20.27
CA ALA A 169 -3.81 -23.06 19.45
C ALA A 169 -3.68 -22.14 18.23
N LEU A 170 -4.78 -21.92 17.50
CA LEU A 170 -4.79 -21.04 16.33
C LEU A 170 -4.52 -19.57 16.69
N LYS A 171 -5.06 -19.08 17.82
CA LYS A 171 -4.71 -17.73 18.33
C LYS A 171 -3.22 -17.62 18.59
N THR A 172 -2.63 -18.59 19.31
CA THR A 172 -1.21 -18.56 19.65
C THR A 172 -0.32 -18.61 18.41
N ALA A 173 -0.59 -19.52 17.48
CA ALA A 173 0.21 -19.68 16.26
C ALA A 173 0.14 -18.44 15.35
N SER A 174 -1.07 -17.94 15.09
CA SER A 174 -1.26 -16.74 14.27
C SER A 174 -0.64 -15.48 14.88
N GLN A 175 -0.74 -15.29 16.21
CA GLN A 175 -0.10 -14.17 16.91
C GLN A 175 1.43 -14.23 16.82
N ARG A 176 2.02 -15.43 17.01
CA ARG A 176 3.48 -15.62 16.91
C ARG A 176 3.97 -15.35 15.49
N PHE A 177 3.27 -15.87 14.48
CA PHE A 177 3.57 -15.58 13.08
C PHE A 177 3.48 -14.08 12.80
N ALA A 178 2.36 -13.43 13.16
CA ALA A 178 2.15 -12.02 12.86
C ALA A 178 3.23 -11.13 13.50
N ALA A 179 3.68 -11.45 14.72
CA ALA A 179 4.78 -10.74 15.37
C ALA A 179 6.11 -10.94 14.64
N ALA A 180 6.48 -12.19 14.35
CA ALA A 180 7.73 -12.51 13.65
C ALA A 180 7.77 -11.93 12.23
N ALA A 181 6.69 -12.10 11.47
CA ALA A 181 6.56 -11.61 10.11
C ALA A 181 6.58 -10.07 10.07
N THR A 182 5.96 -9.40 11.04
CA THR A 182 6.04 -7.93 11.16
C THR A 182 7.49 -7.48 11.33
N GLN A 183 8.23 -8.05 12.29
CA GLN A 183 9.63 -7.70 12.55
C GLN A 183 10.54 -7.96 11.35
N TYR A 184 10.38 -9.12 10.72
CA TYR A 184 11.13 -9.46 9.53
C TYR A 184 10.84 -8.49 8.38
N ASN A 185 9.57 -8.17 8.13
CA ASN A 185 9.18 -7.25 7.06
C ASN A 185 9.72 -5.83 7.29
N PHE A 186 9.70 -5.34 8.54
CA PHE A 186 10.40 -4.10 8.90
C PHE A 186 11.87 -4.13 8.49
N LEU A 187 12.55 -5.25 8.74
CA LEU A 187 13.95 -5.39 8.38
C LEU A 187 14.14 -5.44 6.85
N ILE A 188 13.33 -6.22 6.11
CA ILE A 188 13.35 -6.28 4.62
C ILE A 188 13.32 -4.88 4.03
N HIS A 189 12.51 -4.01 4.61
CA HIS A 189 12.26 -2.66 4.14
C HIS A 189 13.00 -1.60 4.95
N CYS A 190 14.23 -1.88 5.42
CA CYS A 190 15.13 -0.90 6.03
C CYS A 190 14.53 -0.11 7.21
N GLU A 191 13.87 -0.84 8.12
CA GLU A 191 13.14 -0.33 9.29
C GLU A 191 11.90 0.52 8.95
N SER A 192 11.36 0.39 7.74
CA SER A 192 10.07 0.98 7.33
C SER A 192 8.93 -0.03 7.30
N ARG A 193 7.69 0.49 7.23
CA ARG A 193 6.47 -0.32 7.07
C ARG A 193 6.10 -0.62 5.61
N SER A 194 7.00 -0.42 4.65
CA SER A 194 6.66 -0.45 3.23
C SER A 194 6.03 -1.77 2.79
N GLY A 195 6.53 -2.93 3.24
CA GLY A 195 5.95 -4.24 2.92
C GLY A 195 4.78 -4.67 3.81
N LEU A 196 4.27 -3.79 4.68
CA LEU A 196 3.13 -4.07 5.55
C LEU A 196 1.93 -3.24 5.10
N ALA A 197 0.80 -3.90 4.89
CA ALA A 197 -0.46 -3.22 4.61
C ALA A 197 -1.61 -3.86 5.37
N SER A 198 -2.72 -3.15 5.44
CA SER A 198 -3.96 -3.63 6.02
C SER A 198 -5.14 -3.06 5.28
N SER A 199 -6.26 -3.78 5.31
CA SER A 199 -7.53 -3.36 4.71
C SER A 199 -8.71 -3.68 5.63
N GLY A 200 -9.78 -2.91 5.51
CA GLY A 200 -10.95 -2.93 6.38
C GLY A 200 -11.14 -1.59 7.14
N PRO A 201 -11.89 -1.59 8.24
CA PRO A 201 -12.67 -2.71 8.75
C PRO A 201 -13.86 -3.08 7.83
N TYR A 202 -14.23 -4.36 7.82
CA TYR A 202 -15.43 -4.88 7.17
C TYR A 202 -16.40 -5.39 8.24
N GLN A 203 -17.66 -4.96 8.19
CA GLN A 203 -18.66 -5.29 9.22
C GLN A 203 -19.24 -6.70 9.00
N LEU A 204 -19.25 -7.52 10.06
CA LEU A 204 -19.88 -8.85 10.07
C LEU A 204 -21.15 -8.94 10.94
N GLY A 205 -21.65 -7.79 11.41
CA GLY A 205 -22.82 -7.71 12.28
C GLY A 205 -22.49 -7.64 13.78
N GLY A 206 -23.35 -6.95 14.54
CA GLY A 206 -23.08 -6.65 15.94
C GLY A 206 -21.81 -5.80 16.10
N GLN A 207 -20.89 -6.25 16.97
CA GLN A 207 -19.59 -5.59 17.23
C GLN A 207 -18.42 -6.26 16.50
N ARG A 208 -18.69 -7.08 15.48
CA ARG A 208 -17.69 -7.91 14.82
C ARG A 208 -17.15 -7.24 13.57
N LEU A 209 -15.83 -7.11 13.50
CA LEU A 209 -15.11 -6.53 12.38
C LEU A 209 -14.09 -7.52 11.84
N MET A 210 -14.03 -7.63 10.52
CA MET A 210 -12.96 -8.29 9.78
C MET A 210 -11.96 -7.25 9.27
N HIS A 211 -10.67 -7.57 9.28
CA HIS A 211 -9.64 -6.83 8.55
C HIS A 211 -8.63 -7.82 7.97
N VAL A 212 -7.91 -7.39 6.95
CA VAL A 212 -6.83 -8.17 6.33
C VAL A 212 -5.51 -7.50 6.67
N ARG A 213 -4.50 -8.30 7.00
CA ARG A 213 -3.11 -7.85 7.18
C ARG A 213 -2.23 -8.50 6.13
N ASP A 214 -1.55 -7.71 5.32
CA ASP A 214 -0.65 -8.16 4.27
C ASP A 214 0.82 -8.06 4.72
N PHE A 215 1.58 -9.10 4.41
CA PHE A 215 3.03 -9.21 4.54
C PHE A 215 3.62 -9.46 3.16
N LEU A 216 4.31 -8.48 2.61
CA LEU A 216 4.69 -8.42 1.19
C LEU A 216 6.21 -8.58 1.03
N ASN A 217 6.68 -9.13 -0.09
CA ASN A 217 8.11 -9.29 -0.39
C ASN A 217 8.91 -10.10 0.65
N MET A 218 8.31 -11.14 1.23
CA MET A 218 8.86 -11.95 2.32
C MET A 218 10.02 -12.88 1.89
N THR A 219 10.28 -13.03 0.60
CA THR A 219 11.37 -13.86 0.05
C THR A 219 12.01 -13.16 -1.16
N GLU A 220 12.77 -13.86 -1.99
CA GLU A 220 13.47 -13.31 -3.15
C GLU A 220 12.52 -12.44 -4.00
N CYS A 221 12.78 -11.13 -4.02
CA CYS A 221 11.93 -10.09 -4.60
C CYS A 221 12.81 -9.03 -5.30
N GLY A 222 12.25 -7.88 -5.67
CA GLY A 222 12.98 -6.83 -6.39
C GLY A 222 14.16 -6.20 -5.64
N LEU A 223 14.33 -6.45 -4.34
CA LEU A 223 15.39 -5.88 -3.51
C LEU A 223 16.66 -6.76 -3.54
N SER A 224 17.82 -6.21 -3.90
CA SER A 224 19.05 -7.00 -4.11
C SER A 224 19.55 -7.70 -2.85
N TRP A 225 19.34 -7.13 -1.66
CA TRP A 225 19.70 -7.79 -0.40
C TRP A 225 18.83 -9.00 -0.07
N MET A 226 17.68 -9.18 -0.74
CA MET A 226 16.79 -10.33 -0.56
C MET A 226 17.20 -11.55 -1.37
N ASP A 227 18.19 -11.44 -2.25
CA ASP A 227 18.69 -12.59 -3.03
C ASP A 227 19.23 -13.69 -2.12
N GLY A 228 18.68 -14.90 -2.24
CA GLY A 228 19.02 -16.02 -1.35
C GLY A 228 18.58 -15.88 0.12
N VAL A 229 17.73 -14.90 0.47
CA VAL A 229 17.16 -14.76 1.82
C VAL A 229 15.71 -15.23 1.82
N GLY A 230 15.32 -15.99 2.86
CA GLY A 230 13.93 -16.43 3.00
C GLY A 230 13.51 -17.43 1.93
N THR A 231 14.45 -18.15 1.32
CA THR A 231 14.17 -19.16 0.28
C THR A 231 13.33 -20.34 0.77
N ASP A 232 13.23 -20.53 2.08
CA ASP A 232 12.36 -21.54 2.69
C ASP A 232 10.88 -21.11 2.74
N LEU A 233 10.59 -19.82 2.47
CA LEU A 233 9.21 -19.33 2.43
C LEU A 233 8.60 -19.67 1.05
N PRO A 234 7.44 -20.33 1.02
CA PRO A 234 6.82 -20.76 -0.24
C PRO A 234 6.23 -19.60 -1.04
N PHE A 235 5.93 -18.46 -0.39
CA PHE A 235 5.24 -17.33 -0.99
C PHE A 235 5.93 -16.01 -0.61
N ALA A 236 6.01 -15.09 -1.58
CA ALA A 236 6.51 -13.73 -1.34
C ALA A 236 5.49 -12.86 -0.59
N ASN A 237 4.20 -13.13 -0.77
CA ASN A 237 3.13 -12.34 -0.17
C ASN A 237 2.20 -13.25 0.62
N LEU A 238 1.81 -12.81 1.82
CA LEU A 238 0.84 -13.48 2.68
C LEU A 238 -0.19 -12.47 3.18
N SER A 239 -1.47 -12.84 3.06
CA SER A 239 -2.61 -12.04 3.51
C SER A 239 -3.34 -12.80 4.60
N MET A 240 -3.29 -12.27 5.81
CA MET A 240 -3.92 -12.85 7.00
C MET A 240 -5.25 -12.15 7.26
N VAL A 241 -6.34 -12.91 7.19
CA VAL A 241 -7.69 -12.46 7.53
C VAL A 241 -7.88 -12.61 9.04
N LEU A 242 -8.33 -11.55 9.70
CA LEU A 242 -8.58 -11.52 11.13
C LEU A 242 -10.01 -11.02 11.40
N ILE A 243 -10.80 -11.84 12.08
CA ILE A 243 -12.14 -11.47 12.57
C ILE A 243 -12.04 -11.20 14.07
N THR A 244 -12.56 -10.06 14.49
CA THR A 244 -12.49 -9.58 15.87
C THR A 244 -13.89 -9.28 16.42
N ASP A 245 -14.04 -9.33 17.75
CA ASP A 245 -15.28 -8.99 18.46
C ASP A 245 -15.03 -7.85 19.46
N GLY A 246 -15.70 -6.71 19.27
CA GLY A 246 -15.59 -5.55 20.16
C GLY A 246 -14.25 -4.80 20.06
N VAL A 247 -13.70 -4.68 18.84
CA VAL A 247 -12.48 -3.93 18.52
C VAL A 247 -12.83 -2.83 17.52
N GLY A 248 -12.46 -1.58 17.81
CA GLY A 248 -12.47 -0.51 16.80
C GLY A 248 -11.20 -0.58 15.95
N ILE A 249 -11.29 -0.31 14.65
CA ILE A 249 -10.16 -0.41 13.70
C ILE A 249 -10.17 0.82 12.79
N GLU A 250 -9.04 1.52 12.73
CA GLU A 250 -8.74 2.60 11.78
C GLU A 250 -7.57 2.18 10.90
N ILE A 251 -7.64 2.44 9.61
CA ILE A 251 -6.59 2.15 8.63
C ILE A 251 -6.39 3.38 7.73
N THR A 252 -5.24 4.01 7.89
CA THR A 252 -4.87 5.24 7.16
C THR A 252 -4.29 4.94 5.78
N ASP A 253 -3.98 5.99 5.01
CA ASP A 253 -3.23 5.89 3.75
C ASP A 253 -1.83 5.24 3.90
N TRP A 254 -1.29 5.15 5.12
CA TRP A 254 -0.04 4.42 5.40
C TRP A 254 -0.25 2.91 5.66
N GLY A 255 -1.47 2.39 5.47
CA GLY A 255 -1.75 0.96 5.49
C GLY A 255 -1.62 0.28 6.86
N THR A 256 -1.33 1.04 7.93
CA THR A 256 -1.23 0.50 9.29
C THR A 256 -2.61 0.46 9.94
N ALA A 257 -2.97 -0.70 10.50
CA ALA A 257 -4.17 -0.82 11.33
C ALA A 257 -3.90 -0.34 12.77
N TYR A 258 -4.69 0.63 13.21
CA TYR A 258 -4.75 1.11 14.59
C TYR A 258 -6.02 0.58 15.24
N THR A 259 -5.88 -0.09 16.37
CA THR A 259 -6.98 -0.78 17.03
C THR A 259 -7.30 -0.17 18.39
N THR A 260 -8.57 -0.23 18.78
CA THR A 260 -9.03 0.13 20.13
C THR A 260 -9.81 -1.05 20.73
N PRO A 261 -9.31 -1.70 21.79
CA PRO A 261 -8.00 -1.47 22.43
C PRO A 261 -6.83 -1.84 21.52
N GLU A 262 -5.66 -1.27 21.78
CA GLU A 262 -4.43 -1.54 21.01
C GLU A 262 -4.01 -3.03 21.12
N ALA A 263 -4.09 -3.59 22.33
CA ALA A 263 -3.91 -5.02 22.57
C ALA A 263 -5.22 -5.78 22.24
N TYR A 264 -5.45 -6.04 20.95
CA TYR A 264 -6.68 -6.67 20.45
C TYR A 264 -6.58 -8.19 20.24
N GLN A 265 -5.41 -8.78 20.48
CA GLN A 265 -5.08 -10.15 20.07
C GLN A 265 -5.99 -11.21 20.72
N ASP A 266 -6.41 -11.00 21.97
CA ASP A 266 -7.34 -11.90 22.67
C ASP A 266 -8.77 -11.82 22.11
N LYS A 267 -9.10 -10.70 21.45
CA LYS A 267 -10.40 -10.44 20.83
C LYS A 267 -10.50 -10.96 19.39
N VAL A 268 -9.43 -11.55 18.86
CA VAL A 268 -9.48 -12.28 17.58
C VAL A 268 -10.30 -13.55 17.81
N ILE A 269 -11.36 -13.73 17.01
CA ILE A 269 -12.27 -14.87 17.05
C ILE A 269 -12.24 -15.73 15.78
N GLY A 270 -11.67 -15.23 14.69
CA GLY A 270 -11.53 -15.96 13.43
C GLY A 270 -10.24 -15.61 12.70
N VAL A 271 -9.64 -16.61 12.04
CA VAL A 271 -8.38 -16.45 11.28
C VAL A 271 -8.46 -17.20 9.96
N GLY A 272 -7.95 -16.57 8.89
CA GLY A 272 -7.66 -17.22 7.61
C GLY A 272 -6.32 -16.76 7.05
N LEU A 273 -5.72 -17.55 6.16
CA LEU A 273 -4.44 -17.23 5.53
C LEU A 273 -4.47 -17.51 4.03
N TYR A 274 -3.98 -16.53 3.26
CA TYR A 274 -4.01 -16.55 1.81
C TYR A 274 -2.69 -16.01 1.23
N THR A 275 -2.48 -16.23 -0.07
CA THR A 275 -1.45 -15.58 -0.86
C THR A 275 -2.04 -15.04 -2.16
N SER A 276 -1.42 -13.98 -2.68
CA SER A 276 -1.70 -13.42 -3.99
C SER A 276 -0.49 -12.60 -4.46
N ASP A 277 -0.37 -12.42 -5.76
CA ASP A 277 0.66 -11.59 -6.38
C ASP A 277 0.22 -11.12 -7.77
N VAL A 278 1.14 -10.48 -8.48
CA VAL A 278 0.90 -9.92 -9.81
C VAL A 278 0.40 -10.95 -10.81
N LEU A 279 0.74 -12.24 -10.73
CA LEU A 279 0.30 -13.31 -11.63
C LEU A 279 -0.92 -14.10 -11.11
N THR A 280 -1.62 -13.55 -10.12
CA THR A 280 -2.89 -14.09 -9.64
C THR A 280 -4.02 -13.09 -9.89
N ASP A 281 -5.24 -13.59 -9.89
CA ASP A 281 -6.47 -12.79 -10.00
C ASP A 281 -7.46 -13.05 -8.86
N ARG A 282 -7.07 -13.90 -7.90
CA ARG A 282 -7.82 -14.28 -6.70
C ARG A 282 -6.85 -14.67 -5.60
N TYR A 283 -7.30 -14.55 -4.36
CA TYR A 283 -6.57 -15.08 -3.21
C TYR A 283 -6.53 -16.61 -3.24
N VAL A 284 -5.34 -17.17 -3.03
CA VAL A 284 -5.11 -18.62 -2.92
C VAL A 284 -5.04 -18.97 -1.44
N PRO A 285 -5.87 -19.90 -0.93
CA PRO A 285 -5.79 -20.34 0.47
C PRO A 285 -4.46 -21.02 0.80
N VAL A 286 -3.89 -20.75 1.98
CA VAL A 286 -2.60 -21.30 2.44
C VAL A 286 -2.82 -22.03 3.77
N GLY A 287 -2.66 -23.35 3.79
CA GLY A 287 -2.88 -24.16 5.00
C GLY A 287 -4.35 -24.26 5.43
N MET A 288 -5.30 -23.94 4.55
CA MET A 288 -6.72 -23.77 4.91
C MET A 288 -7.56 -25.07 4.80
N GLY A 289 -6.94 -26.24 4.62
CA GLY A 289 -7.68 -27.51 4.54
C GLY A 289 -8.30 -27.94 5.87
N SER A 290 -7.72 -27.54 7.00
CA SER A 290 -8.30 -27.71 8.34
C SER A 290 -7.70 -26.71 9.33
N ARG A 291 -8.35 -26.52 10.49
CA ARG A 291 -7.79 -25.68 11.56
C ARG A 291 -6.41 -26.15 12.00
N LYS A 292 -6.19 -27.47 12.08
CA LYS A 292 -4.88 -28.04 12.46
C LYS A 292 -3.81 -27.72 11.43
N GLU A 293 -4.11 -27.91 10.15
CA GLU A 293 -3.19 -27.59 9.06
C GLU A 293 -2.81 -26.10 9.07
N LEU A 294 -3.78 -25.21 9.36
CA LEU A 294 -3.51 -23.78 9.47
C LEU A 294 -2.58 -23.45 10.64
N VAL A 295 -2.77 -24.10 11.79
CA VAL A 295 -1.85 -23.99 12.94
C VAL A 295 -0.44 -24.44 12.56
N ASP A 296 -0.31 -25.64 11.99
CA ASP A 296 0.98 -26.21 11.58
C ASP A 296 1.67 -25.29 10.55
N THR A 297 0.91 -24.74 9.60
CA THR A 297 1.39 -23.78 8.60
C THR A 297 1.94 -22.51 9.23
N PHE A 298 1.23 -21.91 10.20
CA PHE A 298 1.73 -20.73 10.90
C PHE A 298 3.03 -21.01 11.68
N ASP A 299 3.14 -22.18 12.31
CA ASP A 299 4.35 -22.58 13.03
C ASP A 299 5.53 -22.77 12.06
N GLU A 300 5.32 -23.43 10.92
CA GLU A 300 6.33 -23.61 9.87
C GLU A 300 6.81 -22.27 9.28
N LEU A 301 5.87 -21.39 8.93
CA LEU A 301 6.18 -20.04 8.44
C LEU A 301 6.94 -19.23 9.49
N THR A 302 6.56 -19.32 10.76
CA THR A 302 7.26 -18.64 11.86
C THR A 302 8.72 -19.10 11.95
N LEU A 303 8.98 -20.41 11.82
CA LEU A 303 10.35 -20.94 11.81
C LEU A 303 11.15 -20.44 10.61
N ALA A 304 10.55 -20.41 9.41
CA ALA A 304 11.20 -19.91 8.19
C ALA A 304 11.52 -18.41 8.28
N VAL A 305 10.56 -17.59 8.73
CA VAL A 305 10.74 -16.15 8.96
C VAL A 305 11.87 -15.88 9.96
N ASN A 306 11.95 -16.63 11.05
CA ASN A 306 13.01 -16.48 12.05
C ASN A 306 14.40 -16.81 11.51
N ARG A 307 14.52 -17.78 10.59
CA ARG A 307 15.79 -18.07 9.90
C ARG A 307 16.16 -16.93 8.94
N ALA A 308 15.22 -16.53 8.09
CA ALA A 308 15.39 -15.46 7.12
C ALA A 308 15.79 -14.13 7.80
N THR A 309 15.20 -13.82 8.95
CA THR A 309 15.53 -12.64 9.74
C THR A 309 17.01 -12.62 10.16
N ARG A 310 17.56 -13.77 10.58
CA ARG A 310 18.98 -13.87 10.98
C ARG A 310 19.93 -13.72 9.80
N GLU A 311 19.59 -14.32 8.66
CA GLU A 311 20.33 -14.17 7.40
C GLU A 311 20.36 -12.70 6.97
N LEU A 312 19.20 -12.05 7.00
CA LEU A 312 19.06 -10.66 6.60
C LEU A 312 19.81 -9.69 7.52
N TYR A 313 19.74 -9.89 8.84
CA TYR A 313 20.56 -9.12 9.79
C TYR A 313 22.05 -9.24 9.49
N SER A 314 22.52 -10.43 9.13
CA SER A 314 23.93 -10.65 8.81
C SER A 314 24.35 -9.88 7.55
N LYS A 315 23.47 -9.79 6.55
CA LYS A 315 23.70 -8.97 5.35
C LYS A 315 23.76 -7.49 5.68
N PHE A 316 22.79 -6.96 6.43
CA PHE A 316 22.78 -5.55 6.79
C PHE A 316 23.94 -5.16 7.69
N ALA A 317 24.35 -6.02 8.61
CA ALA A 317 25.53 -5.75 9.45
C ALA A 317 26.84 -5.59 8.65
N SER A 318 26.88 -6.04 7.39
CA SER A 318 28.02 -5.87 6.49
C SER A 318 27.96 -4.62 5.61
N MET A 319 26.83 -3.91 5.60
CA MET A 319 26.67 -2.70 4.80
C MET A 319 27.33 -1.50 5.48
N ASP A 320 28.02 -0.68 4.70
CA ASP A 320 28.45 0.64 5.17
C ASP A 320 27.28 1.65 5.19
N ASN A 321 27.51 2.84 5.73
CA ASN A 321 26.46 3.86 5.85
C ASN A 321 25.89 4.27 4.48
N GLN A 322 26.73 4.36 3.44
CA GLN A 322 26.28 4.71 2.10
C GLN A 322 25.35 3.63 1.54
N GLN A 323 25.71 2.36 1.69
CA GLN A 323 24.89 1.22 1.29
C GLN A 323 23.57 1.17 2.06
N MET A 324 23.57 1.51 3.35
CA MET A 324 22.33 1.58 4.16
C MET A 324 21.39 2.69 3.68
N VAL A 325 21.91 3.87 3.33
CA VAL A 325 21.12 4.95 2.73
C VAL A 325 20.55 4.50 1.38
N GLU A 326 21.37 3.90 0.52
CA GLU A 326 20.95 3.40 -0.79
C GLU A 326 19.88 2.31 -0.69
N ALA A 327 19.99 1.40 0.28
CA ALA A 327 18.97 0.39 0.56
C ALA A 327 17.64 1.04 0.97
N GLY A 328 17.70 2.06 1.83
CA GLY A 328 16.53 2.85 2.21
C GLY A 328 15.88 3.57 1.02
N ILE A 329 16.70 4.20 0.15
CA ILE A 329 16.22 4.84 -1.07
C ILE A 329 15.52 3.81 -1.97
N ALA A 330 16.16 2.68 -2.26
CA ALA A 330 15.58 1.67 -3.14
C ALA A 330 14.28 1.07 -2.59
N THR A 331 14.18 0.87 -1.27
CA THR A 331 12.95 0.39 -0.61
C THR A 331 11.75 1.25 -0.98
N TYR A 332 11.91 2.56 -0.88
CA TYR A 332 10.83 3.53 -1.07
C TYR A 332 10.63 3.93 -2.53
N LEU A 333 11.71 3.98 -3.33
CA LEU A 333 11.64 4.32 -4.75
C LEU A 333 10.79 3.30 -5.51
N ARG A 334 10.81 2.05 -5.06
CA ARG A 334 10.05 0.93 -5.63
C ARG A 334 8.55 0.97 -5.34
N ALA A 335 8.01 2.06 -4.79
CA ALA A 335 6.58 2.17 -4.53
C ALA A 335 5.69 1.79 -5.74
N PRO A 336 5.92 2.29 -6.96
CA PRO A 336 5.13 1.87 -8.12
C PRO A 336 5.68 0.63 -8.85
N VAL A 337 6.66 -0.11 -8.31
CA VAL A 337 7.40 -1.15 -9.06
C VAL A 337 6.48 -2.24 -9.61
N ASP A 338 5.48 -2.64 -8.83
CA ASP A 338 4.54 -3.69 -9.22
C ASP A 338 3.71 -3.30 -10.45
N LEU A 339 3.50 -2.00 -10.71
CA LEU A 339 2.83 -1.56 -11.94
C LEU A 339 3.65 -1.93 -13.18
N THR A 340 4.99 -1.89 -13.08
CA THR A 340 5.86 -2.36 -14.16
C THR A 340 5.86 -3.87 -14.31
N MET A 341 5.81 -4.60 -13.18
CA MET A 341 5.71 -6.07 -13.18
C MET A 341 4.38 -6.53 -13.78
N ILE A 342 3.28 -5.88 -13.40
CA ILE A 342 1.93 -6.11 -13.94
C ILE A 342 1.89 -5.85 -15.44
N ALA A 343 2.46 -4.73 -15.90
CA ALA A 343 2.53 -4.41 -17.33
C ALA A 343 3.52 -5.31 -18.11
N GLY A 344 4.34 -6.09 -17.41
CA GLY A 344 5.37 -6.94 -18.01
C GLY A 344 6.47 -6.15 -18.72
N VAL A 345 6.86 -5.01 -18.13
CA VAL A 345 7.93 -4.12 -18.58
C VAL A 345 8.96 -3.83 -17.49
N TYR A 346 8.94 -4.62 -16.42
CA TYR A 346 9.89 -4.48 -15.30
C TYR A 346 11.31 -4.75 -15.78
N ASP A 347 12.21 -3.80 -15.55
CA ASP A 347 13.64 -3.96 -15.75
C ASP A 347 14.31 -3.56 -14.46
N HIS A 348 14.93 -4.52 -13.77
CA HIS A 348 15.53 -4.29 -12.47
C HIS A 348 16.63 -3.21 -12.50
N THR A 349 17.36 -3.09 -13.60
CA THR A 349 18.45 -2.12 -13.75
C THR A 349 17.94 -0.67 -13.74
N GLU A 350 16.67 -0.46 -14.08
CA GLU A 350 16.01 0.85 -14.01
C GLU A 350 15.69 1.28 -12.58
N TRP A 351 15.89 0.42 -11.56
CA TRP A 351 15.62 0.70 -10.14
C TRP A 351 16.86 0.68 -9.26
N ASP A 352 17.94 0.02 -9.70
CA ASP A 352 19.18 -0.21 -8.92
C ASP A 352 20.27 0.85 -9.24
N TYR A 353 19.92 2.11 -9.01
CA TYR A 353 20.86 3.23 -8.94
C TYR A 353 20.22 4.40 -8.20
N VAL A 354 21.03 5.37 -7.78
CA VAL A 354 20.58 6.70 -7.36
C VAL A 354 20.96 7.70 -8.44
N ASP A 355 20.03 8.54 -8.88
CA ASP A 355 20.25 9.52 -9.96
C ASP A 355 21.40 10.47 -9.59
N ASP A 356 22.25 10.81 -10.57
CA ASP A 356 23.40 11.69 -10.36
C ASP A 356 23.00 13.08 -9.83
N ARG A 357 21.79 13.56 -10.13
CA ARG A 357 21.25 14.81 -9.60
C ARG A 357 20.89 14.68 -8.12
N THR A 358 20.34 13.55 -7.70
CA THR A 358 20.08 13.23 -6.28
C THR A 358 21.41 13.08 -5.53
N ARG A 359 22.38 12.37 -6.11
CA ARG A 359 23.73 12.17 -5.54
C ARG A 359 24.45 13.46 -5.19
N ARG A 360 24.26 14.54 -5.96
CA ARG A 360 24.85 15.86 -5.67
C ARG A 360 24.41 16.44 -4.32
N LEU A 361 23.31 15.94 -3.76
CA LEU A 361 22.74 16.41 -2.50
C LEU A 361 23.19 15.59 -1.29
N TRP A 362 24.01 14.54 -1.49
CA TRP A 362 24.43 13.61 -0.45
C TRP A 362 25.17 14.30 0.71
N GLU A 363 25.97 15.33 0.41
CA GLU A 363 26.72 16.09 1.42
C GLU A 363 25.81 16.96 2.31
N ILE A 364 24.64 17.35 1.80
CA ILE A 364 23.70 18.23 2.49
C ILE A 364 22.68 17.42 3.27
N TYR A 365 22.12 16.36 2.70
CA TYR A 365 21.15 15.47 3.38
C TYR A 365 21.83 14.46 4.30
N ASN A 366 22.61 14.97 5.26
CA ASN A 366 23.04 14.20 6.43
C ASN A 366 21.91 14.11 7.46
N GLU A 367 22.10 13.35 8.55
CA GLU A 367 21.05 13.14 9.55
C GLU A 367 20.56 14.43 10.22
N GLU A 368 21.46 15.38 10.50
CA GLU A 368 21.13 16.65 11.17
C GLU A 368 20.26 17.53 10.26
N TYR A 369 20.73 17.81 9.05
CA TYR A 369 19.97 18.63 8.10
C TYR A 369 18.65 17.97 7.70
N SER A 370 18.64 16.65 7.47
CA SER A 370 17.42 15.95 7.07
C SER A 370 16.39 15.94 8.20
N TYR A 371 16.82 15.86 9.45
CA TYR A 371 15.93 16.02 10.61
C TYR A 371 15.29 17.40 10.64
N ASP A 372 16.09 18.46 10.52
CA ASP A 372 15.59 19.84 10.53
C ASP A 372 14.65 20.08 9.33
N ALA A 373 15.03 19.63 8.13
CA ALA A 373 14.21 19.74 6.93
C ALA A 373 12.88 18.99 7.06
N TYR A 374 12.90 17.77 7.60
CA TYR A 374 11.71 16.96 7.85
C TYR A 374 10.77 17.64 8.85
N VAL A 375 11.30 18.08 10.00
CA VAL A 375 10.51 18.74 11.05
C VAL A 375 9.91 20.05 10.53
N ASP A 376 10.71 20.88 9.87
CA ASP A 376 10.27 22.15 9.31
C ASP A 376 9.16 21.96 8.26
N LYS A 377 9.28 20.94 7.41
CA LYS A 377 8.32 20.65 6.35
C LYS A 377 7.04 19.98 6.83
N PHE A 378 7.12 18.96 7.66
CA PHE A 378 6.00 18.05 7.90
C PHE A 378 5.39 18.17 9.30
N ALA A 379 6.16 18.63 10.28
CA ALA A 379 5.71 18.72 11.66
C ALA A 379 5.33 20.15 12.05
N THR A 380 6.24 21.10 11.87
CA THR A 380 6.03 22.49 12.31
C THR A 380 5.40 23.36 11.24
N LEU A 381 5.57 23.00 9.96
CA LEU A 381 5.12 23.79 8.79
C LEU A 381 5.62 25.24 8.88
N SER A 382 6.86 25.43 9.32
CA SER A 382 7.38 26.71 9.79
C SER A 382 7.97 27.58 8.66
N GLY A 383 7.67 28.88 8.70
CA GLY A 383 8.45 29.94 8.06
C GLY A 383 8.16 30.30 6.59
N LEU A 384 8.94 31.26 6.06
CA LEU A 384 8.91 31.82 4.69
C LEU A 384 9.11 30.79 3.57
N ARG A 385 9.62 29.59 3.90
CA ARG A 385 9.87 28.47 2.98
C ARG A 385 9.00 27.24 3.27
N GLY A 386 8.22 27.23 4.37
CA GLY A 386 7.41 26.09 4.81
C GLY A 386 5.95 26.18 4.36
N GLY A 387 5.40 27.40 4.29
CA GLY A 387 4.05 27.64 3.80
C GLY A 387 4.03 28.53 2.55
N GLN A 388 3.26 28.16 1.52
CA GLN A 388 3.00 29.04 0.38
C GLN A 388 2.35 30.37 0.76
N SER A 389 1.77 30.46 1.96
CA SER A 389 1.13 31.66 2.48
C SER A 389 1.15 31.66 4.00
N GLU A 390 1.51 32.81 4.58
CA GLU A 390 1.47 33.06 6.01
C GLU A 390 0.06 33.47 6.51
N TYR A 391 -0.92 33.58 5.61
CA TYR A 391 -2.29 34.00 5.95
C TYR A 391 -3.28 32.84 6.09
N TYR A 392 -2.96 31.65 5.57
CA TYR A 392 -3.86 30.50 5.62
C TYR A 392 -3.43 29.52 6.71
N LEU A 393 -4.40 29.00 7.46
CA LEU A 393 -4.19 27.86 8.34
C LEU A 393 -4.27 26.56 7.53
N HIS A 394 -3.39 25.60 7.84
CA HIS A 394 -3.55 24.25 7.31
C HIS A 394 -4.86 23.65 7.87
N PRO A 395 -5.76 23.10 7.02
CA PRO A 395 -7.09 22.68 7.47
C PRO A 395 -7.05 21.56 8.49
N ILE A 396 -6.05 20.67 8.41
CA ILE A 396 -5.88 19.56 9.35
C ILE A 396 -5.41 20.05 10.73
N THR A 397 -4.35 20.87 10.81
CA THR A 397 -3.82 21.39 12.08
C THR A 397 -4.89 22.22 12.80
N TYR A 398 -5.58 23.09 12.06
CA TYR A 398 -6.69 23.87 12.60
C TYR A 398 -7.86 22.99 13.02
N GLY A 399 -8.16 21.94 12.26
CA GLY A 399 -9.18 20.95 12.62
C GLY A 399 -8.88 20.24 13.93
N VAL A 400 -7.62 19.81 14.14
CA VAL A 400 -7.15 19.19 15.39
C VAL A 400 -7.25 20.19 16.54
N TRP A 401 -6.71 21.40 16.41
CA TRP A 401 -6.79 22.44 17.43
C TRP A 401 -8.24 22.75 17.84
N ARG A 402 -9.13 22.89 16.83
CA ARG A 402 -10.54 23.19 17.05
C ARG A 402 -11.27 22.06 17.78
N ARG A 403 -11.00 20.79 17.42
CA ARG A 403 -11.60 19.60 18.05
C ARG A 403 -11.04 19.31 19.43
N GLY A 404 -9.77 19.63 19.67
CA GLY A 404 -9.10 19.52 20.97
C GLY A 404 -9.54 20.55 22.01
N GLY A 405 -10.69 21.20 21.84
CA GLY A 405 -11.22 22.18 22.79
C GLY A 405 -10.61 23.58 22.69
N ARG A 406 -9.85 23.90 21.62
CA ARG A 406 -9.23 25.22 21.40
C ARG A 406 -8.24 25.61 22.50
N VAL A 407 -7.45 24.65 22.97
CA VAL A 407 -6.44 24.85 24.00
C VAL A 407 -5.10 25.23 23.37
N GLY A 408 -4.43 26.25 23.92
CA GLY A 408 -3.15 26.75 23.43
C GLY A 408 -3.28 27.75 22.26
N ASP A 409 -2.14 28.15 21.71
CA ASP A 409 -2.08 29.07 20.58
C ASP A 409 -2.65 28.44 19.29
N LEU A 410 -3.04 29.29 18.33
CA LEU A 410 -3.40 28.82 17.00
C LEU A 410 -2.21 28.08 16.36
N PRO A 411 -2.46 27.02 15.57
CA PRO A 411 -1.38 26.35 14.85
C PRO A 411 -0.70 27.32 13.88
N ALA A 412 0.57 27.06 13.57
CA ALA A 412 1.32 27.86 12.62
C ALA A 412 0.55 28.01 11.29
N PRO A 413 0.46 29.22 10.73
CA PRO A 413 -0.11 29.40 9.40
C PRO A 413 0.81 28.76 8.36
N GLY A 414 0.24 28.10 7.37
CA GLY A 414 0.98 27.47 6.29
C GLY A 414 0.14 26.50 5.46
N ARG A 415 0.46 26.43 4.17
CA ARG A 415 0.11 25.32 3.27
C ARG A 415 1.42 24.80 2.68
N SER A 416 1.73 23.52 2.87
CA SER A 416 2.97 22.92 2.37
C SER A 416 2.89 22.48 0.91
N GLY A 417 1.68 22.37 0.34
CA GLY A 417 1.49 22.05 -1.07
C GLY A 417 1.97 23.16 -2.02
N GLU A 418 2.96 22.85 -2.87
CA GLU A 418 3.55 23.81 -3.82
C GLU A 418 2.75 23.97 -5.12
N PHE A 419 1.73 24.85 -5.12
CA PHE A 419 0.85 25.09 -6.27
C PHE A 419 1.54 25.72 -7.49
N VAL A 420 1.03 25.37 -8.66
CA VAL A 420 1.39 25.96 -9.94
C VAL A 420 0.65 27.30 -10.10
N PRO A 421 1.33 28.40 -10.44
CA PRO A 421 0.69 29.70 -10.62
C PRO A 421 -0.20 29.74 -11.86
N GLY A 422 -1.24 30.57 -11.83
CA GLY A 422 -2.19 30.74 -12.96
C GLY A 422 -1.58 31.33 -14.23
N ASP A 423 -0.47 32.06 -14.10
CA ASP A 423 0.17 32.76 -15.22
C ASP A 423 0.77 31.81 -16.27
N VAL A 424 0.95 30.52 -15.93
CA VAL A 424 1.37 29.47 -16.90
C VAL A 424 0.37 29.25 -18.03
N LEU A 425 -0.87 29.75 -17.89
CA LEU A 425 -1.89 29.71 -18.94
C LEU A 425 -1.69 30.83 -19.98
N ARG A 426 -0.83 31.82 -19.69
CA ARG A 426 -0.55 32.97 -20.56
C ARG A 426 0.86 32.93 -21.13
N ASP A 427 1.83 32.55 -20.30
CA ASP A 427 3.26 32.53 -20.63
C ASP A 427 3.81 31.10 -20.54
N HIS A 428 4.90 30.82 -21.27
CA HIS A 428 5.53 29.51 -21.40
C HIS A 428 7.05 29.55 -21.21
N ASP A 429 7.54 30.37 -20.28
CA ASP A 429 8.95 30.37 -19.87
C ASP A 429 9.22 29.34 -18.75
N TYR A 430 9.03 28.06 -19.06
CA TYR A 430 9.31 26.94 -18.14
C TYR A 430 9.63 25.65 -18.89
N SER A 431 10.37 24.75 -18.23
CA SER A 431 10.67 23.43 -18.78
C SER A 431 9.42 22.55 -18.80
N LEU A 432 9.29 21.69 -19.81
CA LEU A 432 8.14 20.78 -19.91
C LEU A 432 8.39 19.47 -19.18
N ARG A 433 9.59 18.92 -19.28
CA ARG A 433 9.98 17.63 -18.73
C ARG A 433 11.35 17.71 -18.08
N VAL A 434 11.50 16.96 -16.99
CA VAL A 434 12.75 16.80 -16.23
C VAL A 434 13.80 16.04 -17.04
N ASN A 435 13.36 15.12 -17.90
CA ASN A 435 14.18 14.34 -18.83
C ASN A 435 13.60 14.49 -20.25
N PRO A 436 14.05 15.48 -21.05
CA PRO A 436 13.54 15.70 -22.41
C PRO A 436 13.69 14.48 -23.35
N GLY A 437 14.74 13.67 -23.18
CA GLY A 437 15.03 12.41 -23.86
C GLY A 437 14.43 11.17 -23.19
N GLY A 438 13.72 11.32 -22.06
CA GLY A 438 13.18 10.20 -21.28
C GLY A 438 14.27 9.48 -20.46
N LEU A 439 14.09 8.18 -20.22
CA LEU A 439 14.99 7.40 -19.35
C LEU A 439 16.47 7.40 -19.79
N SER A 440 16.77 7.66 -21.06
CA SER A 440 18.16 7.78 -21.54
C SER A 440 18.92 8.96 -20.93
N ASP A 441 18.20 9.97 -20.40
CA ASP A 441 18.80 11.12 -19.73
C ASP A 441 19.07 10.84 -18.24
N SER A 442 18.52 9.75 -17.70
CA SER A 442 18.71 9.35 -16.31
C SER A 442 20.00 8.53 -16.18
N THR A 443 20.98 9.07 -15.46
CA THR A 443 22.23 8.38 -15.13
C THR A 443 22.39 8.34 -13.62
N GLY A 444 23.14 7.36 -13.13
CA GLY A 444 23.36 7.24 -11.70
C GLY A 444 24.38 6.19 -11.33
N SER A 445 24.52 6.02 -10.03
CA SER A 445 25.49 5.10 -9.42
C SER A 445 24.87 4.30 -8.29
N TRP A 446 25.44 3.13 -8.05
CA TRP A 446 24.96 2.14 -7.09
C TRP A 446 26.17 1.48 -6.41
N SER A 447 26.13 1.35 -5.09
CA SER A 447 27.19 0.72 -4.28
C SER A 447 26.76 -0.60 -3.67
N LEU A 448 25.47 -0.93 -3.71
CA LEU A 448 24.98 -2.24 -3.33
C LEU A 448 25.28 -3.29 -4.41
N PRO A 449 25.41 -4.57 -4.04
CA PRO A 449 25.55 -5.64 -5.00
C PRO A 449 24.39 -5.64 -6.01
N PRO A 450 24.64 -5.95 -7.29
CA PRO A 450 23.58 -6.07 -8.28
C PRO A 450 22.65 -7.24 -7.88
N LYS A 451 21.35 -7.11 -8.18
CA LYS A 451 20.44 -8.25 -8.05
C LYS A 451 20.82 -9.36 -9.03
N THR A 452 20.82 -10.57 -8.51
CA THR A 452 21.14 -11.83 -9.19
C THR A 452 20.11 -12.93 -8.94
N GLY A 453 19.32 -12.80 -7.87
CA GLY A 453 18.30 -13.76 -7.47
C GLY A 453 17.01 -13.66 -8.29
N ALA A 454 16.20 -14.72 -8.22
CA ALA A 454 14.91 -14.78 -8.88
C ALA A 454 13.88 -13.84 -8.23
N LEU A 455 12.69 -13.78 -8.84
CA LEU A 455 11.50 -13.15 -8.29
C LEU A 455 10.51 -14.27 -7.91
N THR A 456 10.17 -14.37 -6.63
CA THR A 456 9.21 -15.37 -6.16
C THR A 456 7.79 -14.85 -6.33
N VAL A 457 6.96 -15.64 -7.01
CA VAL A 457 5.52 -15.47 -7.17
C VAL A 457 4.83 -16.80 -6.84
N SER A 458 3.50 -16.81 -6.78
CA SER A 458 2.68 -17.98 -6.48
C SER A 458 2.90 -19.16 -7.42
N SER A 459 3.30 -18.91 -8.67
CA SER A 459 3.66 -19.95 -9.64
C SER A 459 5.09 -20.47 -9.50
N GLY A 460 5.88 -19.96 -8.55
CA GLY A 460 7.27 -20.34 -8.31
C GLY A 460 8.25 -19.18 -8.46
N ARG A 461 9.53 -19.51 -8.65
CA ARG A 461 10.60 -18.52 -8.83
C ARG A 461 10.86 -18.30 -10.31
N LEU A 462 10.78 -17.06 -10.74
CA LEU A 462 10.94 -16.65 -12.13
C LEU A 462 12.14 -15.72 -12.28
N THR A 463 12.83 -15.82 -13.39
CA THR A 463 13.70 -14.75 -13.88
C THR A 463 12.87 -13.52 -14.25
N GLU A 464 13.54 -12.38 -14.43
CA GLU A 464 12.89 -11.15 -14.90
C GLU A 464 12.16 -11.34 -16.23
N ASP A 465 12.80 -11.99 -17.20
CA ASP A 465 12.22 -12.26 -18.52
C ASP A 465 11.00 -13.17 -18.44
N GLU A 466 11.06 -14.21 -17.61
CA GLU A 466 9.94 -15.13 -17.38
C GLU A 466 8.78 -14.42 -16.70
N LEU A 467 9.03 -13.59 -15.68
CA LEU A 467 7.99 -12.80 -15.02
C LEU A 467 7.32 -11.86 -16.01
N ASN A 468 8.10 -11.12 -16.80
CA ASN A 468 7.57 -10.18 -17.78
C ASN A 468 6.76 -10.89 -18.88
N ALA A 469 7.24 -12.05 -19.36
CA ALA A 469 6.51 -12.86 -20.32
C ALA A 469 5.19 -13.37 -19.75
N ALA A 470 5.21 -13.89 -18.52
CA ALA A 470 4.02 -14.36 -17.83
C ALA A 470 3.03 -13.22 -17.57
N ALA A 471 3.49 -12.04 -17.16
CA ALA A 471 2.65 -10.88 -16.90
C ALA A 471 1.94 -10.35 -18.15
N ARG A 472 2.61 -10.37 -19.32
CA ARG A 472 2.00 -10.02 -20.61
C ARG A 472 1.00 -11.06 -21.11
N ALA A 473 1.25 -12.34 -20.81
CA ALA A 473 0.36 -13.44 -21.16
C ALA A 473 -0.83 -13.59 -20.19
N PHE A 474 -0.73 -13.01 -19.00
CA PHE A 474 -1.72 -13.10 -17.96
C PHE A 474 -3.04 -12.43 -18.38
N SER A 475 -4.14 -13.15 -18.22
CA SER A 475 -5.47 -12.67 -18.51
C SER A 475 -6.44 -13.28 -17.51
N SER A 476 -7.30 -12.44 -16.95
CA SER A 476 -8.41 -12.89 -16.10
C SER A 476 -9.71 -12.21 -16.52
N PRO A 477 -10.83 -12.95 -16.55
CA PRO A 477 -12.14 -12.37 -16.80
C PRO A 477 -12.58 -11.36 -15.72
N LEU A 478 -11.94 -11.31 -14.54
CA LEU A 478 -12.28 -10.35 -13.47
C LEU A 478 -11.91 -8.90 -13.79
N HIS A 479 -10.87 -8.69 -14.59
CA HIS A 479 -10.42 -7.34 -15.01
C HIS A 479 -10.38 -7.18 -16.54
N THR A 480 -10.81 -8.20 -17.28
CA THR A 480 -11.06 -8.14 -18.73
C THR A 480 -12.52 -8.49 -19.03
N ALA A 481 -12.91 -8.53 -20.30
CA ALA A 481 -14.25 -9.01 -20.65
C ALA A 481 -14.39 -10.52 -20.28
N PRO A 482 -15.56 -10.97 -19.81
CA PRO A 482 -16.82 -10.22 -19.72
C PRO A 482 -17.02 -9.45 -18.40
N TRP A 483 -16.30 -9.74 -17.31
CA TRP A 483 -16.70 -9.26 -15.97
C TRP A 483 -16.09 -7.94 -15.52
N ARG A 484 -15.15 -7.36 -16.27
CA ARG A 484 -14.51 -6.06 -15.97
C ARG A 484 -15.50 -4.96 -15.53
N HIS A 485 -16.66 -4.91 -16.19
CA HIS A 485 -17.67 -3.87 -15.96
C HIS A 485 -18.81 -4.31 -15.04
N LEU A 486 -18.72 -5.48 -14.43
CA LEU A 486 -19.60 -5.88 -13.35
C LEU A 486 -19.08 -5.27 -12.04
N ASP A 487 -19.96 -4.58 -11.34
CA ASP A 487 -19.71 -3.86 -10.11
C ASP A 487 -20.78 -4.20 -9.06
N GLU A 488 -20.63 -3.69 -7.84
CA GLU A 488 -21.58 -3.98 -6.76
C GLU A 488 -23.00 -3.47 -7.07
N ALA A 489 -23.15 -2.47 -7.94
CA ALA A 489 -24.46 -2.07 -8.45
C ALA A 489 -25.07 -3.14 -9.36
N SER A 490 -24.26 -3.74 -10.24
CA SER A 490 -24.67 -4.86 -11.08
C SER A 490 -25.10 -6.05 -10.23
N VAL A 491 -24.33 -6.39 -9.18
CA VAL A 491 -24.70 -7.45 -8.24
C VAL A 491 -26.02 -7.13 -7.55
N LYS A 492 -26.14 -5.96 -6.94
CA LYS A 492 -27.33 -5.57 -6.17
C LYS A 492 -28.63 -5.65 -6.97
N TRP A 493 -28.60 -5.23 -8.23
CA TRP A 493 -29.81 -5.10 -9.06
C TRP A 493 -30.02 -6.25 -10.04
N ARG A 494 -28.98 -7.05 -10.30
CA ARG A 494 -28.97 -8.14 -11.30
C ARG A 494 -28.23 -9.36 -10.78
N HIS A 495 -28.37 -9.69 -9.50
CA HIS A 495 -27.72 -10.86 -8.91
C HIS A 495 -28.15 -12.17 -9.58
N ASP A 496 -29.33 -12.21 -10.21
CA ASP A 496 -29.87 -13.34 -10.97
C ASP A 496 -29.39 -13.39 -12.43
N ASP A 497 -28.65 -12.38 -12.90
CA ASP A 497 -28.03 -12.37 -14.22
C ASP A 497 -26.96 -13.49 -14.30
N PRO A 498 -27.03 -14.37 -15.32
CA PRO A 498 -26.07 -15.47 -15.48
C PRO A 498 -24.60 -15.02 -15.49
N GLU A 499 -24.27 -13.83 -15.99
CA GLU A 499 -22.89 -13.34 -16.00
C GLU A 499 -22.41 -12.93 -14.61
N VAL A 500 -23.30 -12.33 -13.80
CA VAL A 500 -23.01 -11.96 -12.40
C VAL A 500 -22.85 -13.22 -11.55
N ASP A 501 -23.73 -14.20 -11.72
CA ASP A 501 -23.64 -15.48 -11.02
C ASP A 501 -22.35 -16.23 -11.40
N ALA A 502 -21.99 -16.24 -12.68
CA ALA A 502 -20.75 -16.85 -13.15
C ALA A 502 -19.50 -16.18 -12.54
N MET A 503 -19.48 -14.84 -12.46
CA MET A 503 -18.39 -14.10 -11.80
C MET A 503 -18.24 -14.48 -10.32
N TYR A 504 -19.36 -14.60 -9.59
CA TYR A 504 -19.33 -15.00 -8.18
C TYR A 504 -18.89 -16.44 -8.00
N ARG A 505 -19.39 -17.38 -8.80
CA ARG A 505 -18.93 -18.78 -8.77
C ARG A 505 -17.43 -18.90 -9.05
N TYR A 506 -16.92 -18.08 -9.97
CA TYR A 506 -15.49 -18.02 -10.28
C TYR A 506 -14.66 -17.50 -9.09
N ALA A 507 -15.12 -16.45 -8.43
CA ALA A 507 -14.48 -15.94 -7.22
C ALA A 507 -14.48 -16.96 -6.06
N GLN A 508 -15.56 -17.73 -5.95
CA GLN A 508 -15.76 -18.74 -4.90
C GLN A 508 -15.10 -20.09 -5.21
N GLU A 509 -14.51 -20.29 -6.39
CA GLU A 509 -13.99 -21.60 -6.86
C GLU A 509 -13.01 -22.25 -5.87
N ARG A 510 -12.16 -21.44 -5.23
CA ARG A 510 -11.16 -21.89 -4.25
C ARG A 510 -11.66 -21.85 -2.81
N SER A 511 -12.90 -21.44 -2.59
CA SER A 511 -13.47 -21.35 -1.25
C SER A 511 -13.77 -22.74 -0.70
N ARG A 512 -13.45 -22.94 0.57
CA ARG A 512 -13.77 -24.17 1.28
C ARG A 512 -15.28 -24.36 1.45
N LEU A 513 -16.02 -23.27 1.67
CA LEU A 513 -17.45 -23.33 1.99
C LEU A 513 -18.38 -22.77 0.90
N LEU A 514 -17.88 -21.91 0.00
CA LEU A 514 -18.71 -21.20 -0.97
C LEU A 514 -18.61 -21.71 -2.41
N ALA A 515 -17.78 -22.72 -2.70
CA ALA A 515 -17.61 -23.23 -4.05
C ALA A 515 -18.96 -23.54 -4.74
N GLY A 516 -19.25 -22.80 -5.81
CA GLY A 516 -20.46 -22.97 -6.62
C GLY A 516 -21.76 -22.37 -6.04
N ARG A 517 -21.70 -21.56 -4.98
CA ARG A 517 -22.90 -20.96 -4.36
C ARG A 517 -23.48 -19.78 -5.16
N GLY A 518 -22.65 -19.02 -5.87
CA GLY A 518 -23.07 -17.95 -6.77
C GLY A 518 -23.32 -16.60 -6.09
N SER A 519 -23.99 -15.70 -6.80
CA SER A 519 -24.20 -14.28 -6.45
C SER A 519 -25.41 -13.99 -5.56
N SER A 520 -26.25 -14.99 -5.32
CA SER A 520 -27.50 -14.83 -4.56
C SER A 520 -27.33 -14.88 -3.04
N LEU A 521 -26.10 -15.13 -2.56
CA LEU A 521 -25.81 -15.26 -1.13
C LEU A 521 -26.12 -13.97 -0.38
N VAL A 522 -26.90 -14.12 0.69
CA VAL A 522 -27.06 -13.10 1.73
C VAL A 522 -26.34 -13.54 3.01
N ARG A 523 -26.16 -12.62 3.96
CA ARG A 523 -25.45 -12.90 5.21
C ARG A 523 -26.02 -14.11 5.97
N ALA A 524 -27.34 -14.28 5.97
CA ALA A 524 -28.00 -15.41 6.62
C ALA A 524 -27.62 -16.77 6.00
N ASP A 525 -27.33 -16.80 4.69
CA ASP A 525 -26.89 -18.02 4.01
C ASP A 525 -25.47 -18.40 4.46
N LEU A 526 -24.59 -17.43 4.71
CA LEU A 526 -23.25 -17.71 5.24
C LEU A 526 -23.30 -18.38 6.62
N ASP A 527 -24.19 -17.90 7.50
CA ASP A 527 -24.42 -18.53 8.81
C ASP A 527 -24.89 -19.98 8.65
N GLU A 528 -25.82 -20.25 7.74
CA GLU A 528 -26.31 -21.62 7.49
C GLU A 528 -25.24 -22.52 6.86
N ILE A 529 -24.50 -22.02 5.88
CA ILE A 529 -23.39 -22.75 5.25
C ILE A 529 -22.33 -23.14 6.31
N ARG A 530 -22.04 -22.25 7.27
CA ARG A 530 -21.14 -22.59 8.38
C ARG A 530 -21.74 -23.71 9.24
N ARG A 531 -23.04 -23.65 9.58
CA ARG A 531 -23.71 -24.73 10.32
C ARG A 531 -23.68 -26.07 9.57
N GLU A 532 -23.94 -26.07 8.26
CA GLU A 532 -23.85 -27.26 7.39
C GLU A 532 -22.45 -27.89 7.45
N ALA A 533 -21.41 -27.06 7.55
CA ALA A 533 -20.02 -27.49 7.70
C ALA A 533 -19.64 -27.90 9.15
N GLY A 534 -20.58 -27.86 10.10
CA GLY A 534 -20.34 -28.13 11.52
C GLY A 534 -19.62 -26.99 12.25
N GLU A 535 -19.63 -25.79 11.69
CA GLU A 535 -19.04 -24.59 12.28
C GLU A 535 -20.10 -23.64 12.83
N ARG A 536 -19.72 -22.88 13.86
CA ARG A 536 -20.61 -21.88 14.44
C ARG A 536 -20.68 -20.64 13.52
N PRO A 537 -21.88 -20.07 13.33
CA PRO A 537 -22.07 -18.71 12.85
C PRO A 537 -21.27 -17.70 13.67
N TRP A 538 -20.75 -16.65 13.03
CA TRP A 538 -19.99 -15.61 13.76
C TRP A 538 -20.84 -14.92 14.82
N SER A 539 -22.15 -14.81 14.60
CA SER A 539 -23.13 -14.29 15.57
C SER A 539 -23.16 -15.08 16.89
N GLU A 540 -22.77 -16.36 16.87
CA GLU A 540 -22.72 -17.28 18.02
C GLU A 540 -21.31 -17.42 18.63
N VAL A 541 -20.30 -16.81 18.00
CA VAL A 541 -18.92 -16.75 18.50
C VAL A 541 -18.71 -15.41 19.23
N SER A 542 -18.14 -15.44 20.42
CA SER A 542 -17.76 -14.23 21.17
C SER A 542 -16.39 -14.38 21.80
N ALA A 543 -15.66 -13.27 21.87
CA ALA A 543 -14.40 -13.18 22.60
C ALA A 543 -14.58 -13.35 24.13
N ALA A 544 -15.77 -13.08 24.68
CA ALA A 544 -16.04 -13.12 26.12
C ALA A 544 -16.33 -14.52 26.70
N GLY A 545 -16.23 -15.60 25.91
CA GLY A 545 -16.74 -16.92 26.30
C GLY A 545 -18.28 -16.95 26.31
N PRO A 546 -18.90 -18.12 26.58
CA PRO A 546 -20.36 -18.22 26.59
C PRO A 546 -20.95 -17.31 27.67
N VAL A 547 -21.71 -16.31 27.25
CA VAL A 547 -22.48 -15.44 28.15
C VAL A 547 -23.51 -16.32 28.84
N THR A 548 -23.27 -16.65 30.11
CA THR A 548 -24.31 -17.25 30.95
C THR A 548 -25.39 -16.17 31.10
N PRO A 549 -26.66 -16.44 30.76
CA PRO A 549 -27.70 -15.42 30.85
C PRO A 549 -27.79 -14.98 32.32
N MET A 550 -27.41 -13.73 32.59
CA MET A 550 -27.56 -13.16 33.93
C MET A 550 -29.04 -13.20 34.27
N GLY A 551 -29.38 -14.03 35.26
CA GLY A 551 -30.71 -14.11 35.81
C GLY A 551 -31.18 -12.72 36.21
N VAL A 552 -32.37 -12.37 35.76
CA VAL A 552 -33.11 -11.21 36.21
C VAL A 552 -33.29 -11.35 37.72
N VAL A 553 -32.55 -10.55 38.49
CA VAL A 553 -32.84 -10.36 39.91
C VAL A 553 -33.77 -9.16 40.00
N SER A 554 -34.99 -9.47 40.43
CA SER A 554 -36.11 -8.58 40.74
C SER A 554 -35.78 -7.50 41.76
#